data_AF-A0A941HXA6-F1
#
_entry.id   AF-A0A941HXA6-F1
#
_cell.length_a   1.000
_cell.length_b   1.000
_cell.length_c   1.000
_cell.angle_alpha   90.00
_cell.angle_beta   90.00
_cell.angle_gamma   90.00
#
_symmetry.space_group_name_H-M   'P 1'
#
loop_
_entity.id
_entity.type
_entity.pdbx_description
1 polymer ?
#
loop_
_entity_poly.entity_id
_entity_poly.type
_entity_poly.pdbx_seq_one_letter_code
_entity_poly.pdbx_strand_id
1 'polypeptide(L)' 'MLDYRIYFLGANGRISRAVAFECEDDEAAMQIARQHSHEHAIELWQQARMVQRFEPNAPE' A
#
# COMPACT_ATOMS: atom_id res chain seq x y z
N MET A 1 8.81 -13.16 -9.88
CA MET A 1 8.01 -12.65 -8.76
C MET A 1 8.81 -11.56 -8.08
N LEU A 2 8.19 -10.39 -7.90
CA LEU A 2 8.77 -9.19 -7.32
C LEU A 2 8.25 -9.03 -5.90
N ASP A 3 9.12 -8.66 -4.96
CA ASP A 3 8.77 -8.45 -3.56
C ASP A 3 8.16 -7.06 -3.36
N TYR A 4 6.91 -7.03 -2.91
CA TYR A 4 6.17 -5.82 -2.57
C TYR A 4 5.82 -5.81 -1.10
N ARG A 5 5.67 -4.59 -0.59
CA ARG A 5 5.26 -4.35 0.79
C ARG A 5 4.26 -3.20 0.83
N ILE A 6 3.08 -3.47 1.38
CA ILE A 6 2.08 -2.45 1.71
C ILE A 6 2.31 -2.02 3.15
N TYR A 7 2.50 -0.72 3.36
CA TYR A 7 2.53 -0.10 4.68
C TYR A 7 1.22 0.63 4.92
N PHE A 8 0.54 0.29 6.01
CA PHE A 8 -0.70 0.92 6.42
C PHE A 8 -0.38 2.06 7.37
N LEU A 9 -0.76 3.27 6.98
CA LEU A 9 -0.62 4.48 7.77
C LEU A 9 -1.86 4.68 8.63
N GLY A 10 -1.65 4.79 9.95
CA GLY A 10 -2.70 5.17 10.88
C GLY A 10 -3.01 6.67 10.84
N ALA A 11 -4.02 7.10 11.59
CA ALA A 11 -4.48 8.51 11.64
C ALA A 11 -3.41 9.55 12.04
N ASN A 12 -2.28 9.10 12.61
CA ASN A 12 -1.14 9.93 12.98
C ASN A 12 0.00 9.92 11.94
N GLY A 13 -0.23 9.34 10.76
CA GLY A 13 0.79 9.18 9.72
C GLY A 13 1.88 8.16 10.06
N ARG A 14 1.72 7.37 11.14
CA ARG A 14 2.67 6.31 11.49
C ARG A 14 2.23 4.99 10.88
N ILE A 15 3.21 4.19 10.49
CA ILE A 15 2.97 2.82 10.03
C ILE A 15 2.38 2.01 11.19
N SER A 16 1.13 1.61 11.04
CA SER A 16 0.44 0.73 12.01
C SER A 16 0.60 -0.74 11.65
N ARG A 17 0.77 -1.06 10.36
CA ARG A 17 0.89 -2.43 9.85
C ARG A 17 1.72 -2.46 8.57
N ALA A 18 2.39 -3.58 8.32
CA ALA A 18 3.01 -3.87 7.04
C ALA A 18 2.59 -5.26 6.56
N VAL A 19 2.35 -5.42 5.26
CA VAL A 19 2.05 -6.70 4.61
C VAL A 19 3.02 -6.87 3.45
N ALA A 20 3.86 -7.91 3.51
CA ALA A 20 4.74 -8.29 2.42
C ALA A 20 4.05 -9.36 1.55
N PHE A 21 4.19 -9.24 0.24
CA PHE A 21 3.60 -10.15 -0.73
C PHE A 21 4.40 -10.10 -2.04
N GLU A 22 4.25 -11.14 -2.85
CA GLU A 22 4.94 -11.24 -4.13
C GLU A 22 3.95 -11.07 -5.29
N CYS A 23 4.29 -10.24 -6.27
CA CYS A 23 3.49 -10.03 -7.48
C CYS A 23 4.34 -10.10 -8.75
N GLU A 24 3.69 -10.28 -9.90
CA GLU A 24 4.38 -10.35 -11.19
C GLU A 24 4.81 -8.98 -11.70
N ASP A 25 4.00 -7.94 -11.43
CA ASP A 25 4.22 -6.57 -11.87
C ASP A 25 3.66 -5.53 -10.89
N ASP A 26 3.95 -4.25 -11.16
CA ASP A 26 3.49 -3.12 -10.36
C ASP A 26 1.94 -3.00 -10.43
N GLU A 27 1.30 -3.43 -11.53
CA GLU A 27 -0.15 -3.29 -11.74
C GLU A 27 -0.96 -4.23 -10.84
N ALA A 28 -0.57 -5.50 -10.78
CA ALA A 28 -1.13 -6.50 -9.86
C ALA A 28 -0.97 -6.04 -8.40
N ALA A 29 0.20 -5.50 -8.05
CA ALA A 29 0.46 -4.98 -6.72
C ALA A 29 -0.43 -3.77 -6.38
N MET A 30 -0.66 -2.87 -7.34
CA MET A 30 -1.57 -1.74 -7.18
C MET A 30 -3.03 -2.18 -7.00
N GLN A 31 -3.50 -3.22 -7.70
CA GLN A 31 -4.86 -3.74 -7.54
C GLN A 31 -5.08 -4.28 -6.11
N ILE A 32 -4.11 -5.02 -5.57
CA ILE A 32 -4.16 -5.52 -4.19
C ILE A 32 -4.12 -4.36 -3.20
N ALA A 33 -3.20 -3.41 -3.37
CA ALA A 33 -3.11 -2.23 -2.51
C ALA A 33 -4.42 -1.44 -2.51
N ARG A 34 -5.03 -1.19 -3.66
CA ARG A 34 -6.29 -0.42 -3.76
C ARG A 34 -7.45 -1.03 -2.97
N GLN A 35 -7.51 -2.36 -2.83
CA GLN A 35 -8.52 -3.02 -1.99
C GLN A 35 -8.31 -2.71 -0.50
N HIS A 36 -7.09 -2.42 -0.09
CA HIS A 36 -6.71 -2.08 1.28
C HIS A 36 -6.77 -0.58 1.61
N SER A 37 -6.85 0.31 0.60
CA SER A 37 -6.82 1.77 0.80
C SER A 37 -8.17 2.37 1.19
N HIS A 38 -9.21 1.56 1.39
CA HIS A 38 -10.55 2.07 1.69
C HIS A 38 -10.66 2.71 3.08
N GLU A 39 -10.04 2.12 4.10
CA GLU A 39 -10.16 2.59 5.49
C GLU A 39 -8.93 3.38 5.97
N HIS A 40 -7.78 3.18 5.32
CA HIS A 40 -6.50 3.74 5.76
C HIS A 40 -5.68 4.25 4.58
N ALA A 41 -4.85 5.27 4.84
CA ALA A 41 -3.75 5.59 3.94
C ALA A 41 -2.82 4.39 3.87
N ILE A 42 -2.38 4.04 2.67
CA ILE A 42 -1.41 2.97 2.48
C ILE A 42 -0.32 3.39 1.51
N GLU A 43 0.88 2.85 1.69
CA GLU A 43 2.00 3.05 0.78
C GLU A 43 2.45 1.70 0.22
N LEU A 44 2.46 1.58 -1.10
CA LEU A 44 2.97 0.42 -1.82
C LEU A 44 4.44 0.64 -2.17
N TRP A 45 5.28 -0.25 -1.69
CA TRP A 45 6.72 -0.24 -1.92
C TRP A 45 7.16 -1.54 -2.60
N GLN A 46 8.12 -1.42 -3.50
CA GLN A 46 8.87 -2.52 -4.12
C GLN A 46 10.31 -2.40 -3.62
N GLN A 47 10.68 -3.20 -2.61
CA GLN A 47 11.96 -3.08 -1.92
C GLN A 47 12.25 -1.63 -1.43
N ALA A 48 13.14 -0.90 -2.12
CA ALA A 48 13.51 0.49 -1.81
C ALA A 48 12.81 1.54 -2.70
N ARG A 49 11.93 1.12 -3.61
CA ARG A 49 11.20 1.99 -4.53
C ARG A 49 9.76 2.13 -4.08
N MET A 50 9.31 3.36 -3.78
CA MET A 50 7.88 3.61 -3.58
C MET A 50 7.17 3.56 -4.93
N VAL A 51 6.20 2.66 -5.08
CA VAL A 51 5.42 2.47 -6.31
C VAL A 51 4.29 3.48 -6.36
N GLN A 52 3.46 3.51 -5.32
CA GLN A 52 2.29 4.38 -5.22
C GLN A 52 1.89 4.55 -3.76
N ARG A 53 1.43 5.75 -3.39
CA ARG A 53 0.72 6.00 -2.14
C ARG A 53 -0.77 6.18 -2.43
N PHE A 54 -1.60 5.54 -1.62
CA PHE A 54 -3.06 5.66 -1.67
C PHE A 54 -3.53 6.37 -0.41
N GLU A 55 -4.32 7.41 -0.58
CA GLU A 55 -4.94 8.13 0.54
C GLU A 55 -6.30 7.48 0.85
N PRO A 56 -6.74 7.46 2.12
CA PRO A 56 -8.06 6.98 2.46
C PRO A 56 -9.05 7.95 1.84
N ASN A 57 -10.06 7.42 1.17
CA ASN A 57 -11.09 8.26 0.60
C ASN A 57 -11.95 8.80 1.76
N ALA A 58 -11.55 9.95 2.31
CA ALA A 58 -12.33 10.62 3.33
C ALA A 58 -13.67 11.04 2.67
N PRO A 59 -14.83 10.61 3.19
CA PRO A 59 -16.07 11.25 2.78
C PRO A 59 -16.01 12.71 3.23
N GLU A 60 -16.13 13.64 2.28
CA GLU A 60 -16.39 15.07 2.53
C GLU A 60 -17.64 15.29 3.40
#